data_AF-A0A9J6FQ08-F1
#
_entry.id   AF-A0A9J6FQ08-F1
#
_cell.length_a   1.000
_cell.length_b   1.000
_cell.length_c   1.000
_cell.angle_alpha   90.00
_cell.angle_beta   90.00
_cell.angle_gamma   90.00
#
_symmetry.space_group_name_H-M   'P 1'
#
loop_
_entity.id
_entity.type
_entity.pdbx_description
1 polymer ?
#
loop_
_entity_poly.entity_id
_entity_poly.type
_entity_poly.pdbx_seq_one_letter_code
_entity_poly.pdbx_strand_id
1 'polypeptide(L)' 'MIAAIFEDYVRFMDRRLDTNNRQVLFVIDNCPSHGKIDNLKAIALEFLIANNRGTAIKTNGSGHH' A
#
# COMPACT_ATOMS: atom_id res chain seq x y z
N MET A 1 7.03 3.40 -11.95
CA MET A 1 8.29 3.05 -11.24
C MET A 1 8.49 1.55 -11.39
N ILE A 2 9.73 1.06 -11.50
CA ILE A 2 9.99 -0.39 -11.52
C ILE A 2 9.97 -0.88 -10.05
N ALA A 3 9.35 -2.04 -9.80
CA ALA A 3 9.17 -2.59 -8.45
C ALA A 3 10.47 -2.62 -7.62
N ALA A 4 11.59 -3.01 -8.24
CA ALA A 4 12.90 -3.06 -7.58
C ALA A 4 13.38 -1.68 -7.08
N ILE A 5 13.22 -0.63 -7.89
CA ILE A 5 13.61 0.74 -7.50
C ILE A 5 12.73 1.21 -6.33
N PHE A 6 11.45 0.83 -6.34
CA PHE A 6 10.52 1.17 -5.27
C PHE A 6 10.91 0.49 -3.96
N GLU A 7 11.23 -0.80 -4.02
CA GLU A 7 11.70 -1.54 -2.86
C GLU A 7 13.01 -0.98 -2.29
N ASP A 8 14.00 -0.69 -3.15
CA ASP A 8 15.27 -0.11 -2.71
C ASP A 8 15.07 1.24 -2.00
N TYR A 9 14.18 2.07 -2.53
CA TYR A 9 13.82 3.35 -1.92
C TYR A 9 13.18 3.16 -0.54
N VAL A 10 12.18 2.28 -0.42
CA VAL A 10 11.51 2.01 0.86
C VAL A 10 12.49 1.46 1.89
N ARG A 11 13.36 0.53 1.51
CA ARG A 11 14.37 -0.05 2.43
C ARG A 11 15.41 0.98 2.87
N PHE A 12 15.84 1.87 1.99
CA PHE A 12 16.71 2.98 2.36
C PHE A 12 16.04 3.89 3.40
N MET A 13 14.77 4.24 3.17
CA MET A 13 14.01 5.09 4.08
C MET A 13 13.73 4.41 5.42
N ASP A 14 13.41 3.11 5.43
CA ASP A 14 13.14 2.33 6.64
C ASP A 14 14.35 2.36 7.59
N ARG A 15 15.55 2.06 7.08
CA ARG A 15 16.80 2.13 7.85
C ARG A 15 17.03 3.54 8.41
N ARG A 16 16.84 4.56 7.57
CA ARG A 16 17.02 5.96 7.99
C ARG A 16 16.01 6.35 9.08
N LEU A 17 14.76 5.92 9.01
CA LEU A 17 13.76 6.24 10.02
C LEU A 17 13.97 5.45 11.32
N ASP A 18 14.37 4.19 11.22
CA ASP A 18 14.71 3.32 12.36
C ASP A 18 15.88 3.92 13.16
N THR A 19 16.96 4.36 12.49
CA THR A 19 18.09 5.04 13.17
C THR A 19 17.69 6.34 13.88
N ASN A 20 16.61 6.98 13.46
CA ASN A 20 16.08 8.19 14.11
C ASN A 20 14.96 7.88 15.12
N ASN A 21 14.69 6.60 15.40
CA ASN A 21 13.59 6.13 16.25
C ASN A 21 12.22 6.71 15.83
N ARG A 22 11.96 6.78 14.52
CA ARG A 22 10.71 7.32 13.95
C ARG A 22 9.93 6.22 13.26
N GLN A 23 8.65 6.10 13.63
CA GLN A 23 7.68 5.23 12.97
C GLN A 23 6.84 6.05 12.00
N VAL A 24 6.68 5.58 10.76
CA VAL A 24 5.99 6.33 9.69
C VAL A 24 5.10 5.41 8.87
N LEU A 25 3.92 5.90 8.51
CA LEU A 25 3.02 5.25 7.57
C LEU A 25 3.23 5.82 6.16
N PHE A 26 3.53 4.97 5.20
CA PHE A 26 3.54 5.33 3.78
C PHE A 26 2.20 4.92 3.17
N VAL A 27 1.48 5.89 2.62
CA VAL A 27 0.22 5.67 1.90
C VAL A 27 0.51 5.80 0.41
N ILE A 28 0.28 4.72 -0.34
CA ILE A 28 0.74 4.56 -1.73
C ILE A 28 -0.43 4.23 -2.64
N ASP A 29 -0.39 4.65 -3.90
CA ASP A 29 -1.38 4.21 -4.90
C ASP A 29 -1.33 2.69 -5.10
N ASN A 30 -2.46 2.02 -5.30
CA ASN A 30 -2.50 0.58 -5.60
C ASN A 30 -2.15 0.29 -7.07
N CYS A 31 -0.99 0.77 -7.50
CA CYS A 31 -0.42 0.43 -8.79
C CYS A 31 0.14 -1.00 -8.74
N PRO A 32 -0.15 -1.89 -9.71
CA PRO A 32 0.35 -3.27 -9.73
C PRO A 32 1.88 -3.38 -9.73
N SER A 33 2.57 -2.29 -10.03
CA SER A 33 4.03 -2.21 -10.05
C SER A 33 4.66 -2.16 -8.64
N HIS A 34 3.87 -1.99 -7.58
CA HIS A 34 4.38 -2.03 -6.21
C HIS A 34 4.32 -3.47 -5.69
N GLY A 35 5.49 -4.07 -5.50
CA GLY A 35 5.61 -5.39 -4.87
C GLY A 35 5.32 -5.36 -3.38
N LYS A 36 5.07 -6.54 -2.79
CA LYS A 36 5.01 -6.70 -1.34
C LYS A 36 6.43 -6.57 -0.76
N ILE A 37 6.60 -5.71 0.24
CA ILE A 37 7.88 -5.52 0.93
C ILE A 37 7.70 -5.97 2.38
N ASP A 38 8.36 -7.07 2.74
CA ASP A 38 8.31 -7.65 4.08
C ASP A 38 9.50 -7.17 4.96
N ASN A 39 9.34 -7.34 6.27
CA ASN A 39 10.36 -7.08 7.31
C ASN A 39 10.84 -5.62 7.41
N LEU A 40 9.93 -4.66 7.22
CA LEU A 40 10.16 -3.26 7.55
C LEU A 40 10.03 -3.05 9.07
N LYS A 41 10.87 -2.17 9.64
CA LYS A 41 10.93 -1.92 11.09
C LYS A 41 10.30 -0.61 11.51
N ALA A 42 10.44 0.40 10.67
CA ALA A 42 10.05 1.78 10.93
C ALA A 42 8.94 2.27 10.00
N ILE A 43 8.74 1.57 8.87
CA ILE A 43 7.72 1.91 7.89
C ILE A 43 6.61 0.85 7.89
N ALA A 44 5.37 1.32 8.01
CA ALA A 44 4.19 0.58 7.60
C ALA A 44 3.78 1.02 6.18
N LEU A 45 3.45 0.06 5.31
CA LEU A 45 2.96 0.34 3.95
C LEU A 45 1.46 0.09 3.87
N GLU A 46 0.71 1.09 3.43
CA GLU A 46 -0.72 0.97 3.13
C GLU A 46 -0.99 1.38 1.69
N PHE A 47 -1.72 0.52 0.98
CA PHE A 47 -2.09 0.75 -0.41
C PHE A 47 -3.52 1.29 -0.48
N LEU A 48 -3.67 2.44 -1.14
CA LEU A 48 -4.97 3.03 -1.40
C LEU A 48 -5.83 2.05 -2.17
N ILE A 49 -7.04 1.76 -1.69
CA ILE A 49 -8.02 0.98 -2.44
C ILE A 49 -8.12 1.59 -3.84
N ALA A 50 -7.96 0.75 -4.87
CA ALA A 50 -7.99 1.20 -6.24
C ALA A 50 -9.22 2.10 -6.43
N ASN A 51 -9.04 3.28 -7.03
CA ASN A 51 -10.22 4.04 -7.41
C ASN A 51 -10.96 3.16 -8.43
N ASN A 52 -12.14 2.68 -8.06
CA ASN A 52 -13.04 2.08 -9.00
C ASN A 52 -13.61 3.21 -9.84
N ARG A 53 -12.93 3.58 -10.93
CA ARG A 53 -13.55 4.30 -12.07
C ARG A 53 -14.55 3.41 -12.80
N GLY A 54 -15.45 2.75 -12.07
CA GLY A 54 -16.42 1.80 -12.61
C GLY A 54 -17.10 0.95 -11.54
N THR A 55 -18.21 1.46 -11.03
CA THR A 55 -19.45 0.76 -10.64
C THR A 55 -19.38 -0.72 -10.25
N ALA A 56 -19.67 -1.01 -8.97
CA ALA A 56 -20.62 -2.06 -8.59
C ALA A 56 -21.12 -1.79 -7.17
N ILE A 57 -22.21 -1.01 -7.08
CA ILE A 57 -23.06 -0.99 -5.90
C ILE A 57 -23.63 -2.42 -5.79
N LYS A 58 -23.27 -3.18 -4.75
CA LYS A 58 -23.98 -4.43 -4.46
C LYS A 58 -25.37 -4.06 -3.96
N THR A 59 -26.37 -4.06 -4.85
CA THR A 59 -27.77 -4.04 -4.43
C THR A 59 -28.09 -5.41 -3.85
N ASN A 60 -28.27 -5.49 -2.53
CA ASN A 60 -28.92 -6.64 -1.91
C ASN A 60 -30.39 -6.64 -2.33
N GLY A 61 -30.71 -7.36 -3.40
CA GLY A 61 -32.07 -7.76 -3.71
C GLY A 61 -32.50 -8.84 -2.73
N SER A 62 -33.24 -8.45 -1.70
CA SER A 62 -34.03 -9.37 -0.88
C SER A 62 -35.10 -10.01 -1.77
N GLY A 63 -35.01 -11.31 -1.96
CA GLY A 63 -36.06 -12.09 -2.61
C GLY A 63 -37.28 -12.18 -1.68
N HIS A 64 -38.44 -11.82 -2.22
CA HIS A 64 -39.75 -12.27 -1.75
C HIS A 64 -40.50 -12.79 -2.97
N HIS A 65 -40.74 -14.10 -2.98
CA HIS A 65 -41.83 -14.76 -3.69
C HIS A 65 -42.22 -16.01 -2.91
#